data_AF-A0A640W1L8-F1
#
_entry.id   AF-A0A640W1L8-F1
#
_cell.length_a   1.000
_cell.length_b   1.000
_cell.length_c   1.000
_cell.angle_alpha   90.00
_cell.angle_beta   90.00
_cell.angle_gamma   90.00
#
_symmetry.space_group_name_H-M   'P 1'
#
loop_
_entity.id
_entity.type
_entity.pdbx_description
1 polymer ?
#
loop_
_entity_poly.entity_id
_entity_poly.type
_entity_poly.pdbx_seq_one_letter_code
_entity_poly.pdbx_strand_id
1 'polypeptide(L)'
;MDVRKKALLVGVAIAMLSAAIATQYARVSIAYEYGISASDGAIRFIARDIAPNGNYVLQNNGNTLKLSLGSFTPGTNKTYTAAFGIVNEESFNIYLYNVSVTGSGSGNIKIWLHKNPNVTAENDASSILVWNGNYVNFANVTFYAGNNDASNANSDAGAILTPLNVQGVRYNTTSGVIGSNNDYWWVQVSVDIPNGASDGTYTGSIFFSFTSVQ
;
A
#
# COMPACT_ATOMS: atom_id res chain seq x y z
N MET A 1 11.40 -78.48 29.69
CA MET A 1 10.65 -77.27 29.31
C MET A 1 11.56 -76.41 28.45
N ASP A 2 11.45 -76.62 27.13
CA ASP A 2 12.42 -76.25 26.11
C ASP A 2 12.80 -74.78 26.08
N VAL A 3 14.10 -74.53 25.93
CA VAL A 3 14.74 -73.23 25.64
C VAL A 3 14.00 -72.48 24.51
N ARG A 4 13.39 -73.22 23.57
CA ARG A 4 12.57 -72.69 22.46
C ARG A 4 11.33 -71.91 22.92
N LYS A 5 10.65 -72.34 23.99
CA LYS A 5 9.44 -71.66 24.51
C LYS A 5 9.79 -70.39 25.28
N LYS A 6 10.96 -70.35 25.94
CA LYS A 6 11.46 -69.16 26.66
C LYS A 6 12.02 -68.10 25.71
N ALA A 7 12.70 -68.51 24.64
CA ALA A 7 13.18 -67.59 23.59
C ALA A 7 12.04 -66.93 22.80
N LEU A 8 10.96 -67.68 22.51
CA LEU A 8 9.78 -67.14 21.84
C LEU A 8 9.07 -66.08 22.69
N LEU A 9 8.95 -66.30 24.00
CA LEU A 9 8.31 -65.35 24.92
C LEU A 9 9.09 -64.03 25.03
N VAL A 10 10.43 -64.11 25.06
CA VAL A 10 11.31 -62.92 25.08
C VAL A 10 11.28 -62.20 23.72
N GLY A 11 11.24 -62.93 22.60
CA GLY A 11 11.13 -62.35 21.26
C GLY A 11 9.81 -61.61 21.03
N VAL A 12 8.68 -62.14 21.53
CA VAL A 12 7.36 -61.50 21.44
C VAL A 12 7.28 -60.29 22.39
N ALA A 13 7.87 -60.35 23.58
CA ALA A 13 7.91 -59.21 24.50
C ALA A 13 8.76 -58.04 23.95
N ILE A 14 9.90 -58.32 23.30
CA ILE A 14 10.72 -57.30 22.63
C ILE A 14 10.00 -56.74 21.41
N ALA A 15 9.35 -57.57 20.59
CA ALA A 15 8.59 -57.11 19.43
C ALA A 15 7.38 -56.22 19.83
N MET A 16 6.69 -56.52 20.94
CA MET A 16 5.61 -55.68 21.45
C MET A 16 6.13 -54.38 22.07
N LEU A 17 7.30 -54.38 22.73
CA LEU A 17 7.95 -53.16 23.22
C LEU A 17 8.43 -52.28 22.05
N SER A 18 8.97 -52.88 20.99
CA SER A 18 9.40 -52.19 19.77
C SER A 18 8.24 -51.65 18.94
N ALA A 19 7.09 -52.34 18.90
CA ALA A 19 5.88 -51.87 18.21
C ALA A 19 5.18 -50.73 18.97
N ALA A 20 5.26 -50.72 20.31
CA ALA A 20 4.65 -49.66 21.15
C ALA A 20 5.42 -48.33 21.09
N ILE A 21 6.73 -48.34 20.77
CA ILE A 21 7.55 -47.13 20.64
C ILE A 21 7.35 -46.43 19.27
N ALA A 22 6.59 -47.01 18.33
CA ALA A 22 6.54 -46.55 16.95
C ALA A 22 5.15 -46.12 16.41
N THR A 23 4.11 -45.98 17.24
CA THR A 23 2.77 -45.53 16.78
C THR A 23 2.39 -44.11 17.21
N GLN A 24 3.37 -43.21 17.20
CA GLN A 24 3.09 -41.81 16.92
C GLN A 24 4.25 -41.24 16.08
N TYR A 25 4.09 -41.28 14.75
CA TYR A 25 5.09 -40.92 13.75
C TYR A 25 5.27 -39.39 13.57
N ALA A 26 5.17 -38.64 14.68
CA ALA A 26 5.16 -37.18 14.78
C ALA A 26 3.81 -36.50 14.48
N ARG A 27 3.41 -35.61 15.39
CA ARG A 27 2.41 -34.56 15.13
C ARG A 27 3.20 -33.32 14.70
N VAL A 28 3.16 -33.00 13.42
CA VAL A 28 3.72 -31.76 12.88
C VAL A 28 2.69 -30.65 13.10
N SER A 29 3.08 -29.61 13.83
CA SER A 29 2.28 -28.41 14.04
C SER A 29 2.91 -27.29 13.24
N ILE A 30 2.18 -26.74 12.27
CA ILE A 30 2.55 -25.50 11.59
C ILE A 30 1.81 -24.38 12.31
N ALA A 31 2.55 -23.54 13.02
CA ALA A 31 2.00 -22.29 13.53
C ALA A 31 1.85 -21.33 12.34
N TYR A 32 0.70 -20.67 12.25
CA TYR A 32 0.51 -19.55 11.34
C TYR A 32 0.55 -18.27 12.17
N GLU A 33 1.23 -17.27 11.66
CA GLU A 33 1.22 -15.91 12.18
C GLU A 33 0.92 -15.01 10.99
N TYR A 34 -0.05 -14.10 11.16
CA TYR A 34 -0.31 -13.07 10.16
C TYR A 34 -0.54 -11.74 10.89
N GLY A 35 0.16 -10.71 10.44
CA GLY A 35 -0.11 -9.32 10.81
C GLY A 35 -1.02 -8.70 9.77
N ILE A 36 -2.04 -7.96 10.21
CA ILE A 36 -2.81 -7.07 9.32
C ILE A 36 -2.23 -5.68 9.50
N SER A 37 -1.58 -5.14 8.46
CA SER A 37 -1.12 -3.77 8.42
C SER A 37 -1.87 -3.01 7.33
N ALA A 38 -2.43 -1.86 7.67
CA ALA A 38 -3.02 -0.93 6.71
C ALA A 38 -1.95 -0.20 5.87
N SER A 39 -0.68 -0.28 6.29
CA SER A 39 0.44 0.43 5.67
C SER A 39 1.39 -0.46 4.87
N ASP A 40 1.29 -1.78 4.96
CA ASP A 40 2.17 -2.73 4.28
C ASP A 40 1.36 -3.77 3.47
N GLY A 41 0.60 -3.28 2.49
CA GLY A 41 -0.12 -4.11 1.52
C GLY A 41 0.66 -4.32 0.23
N ALA A 42 0.18 -5.25 -0.62
CA ALA A 42 0.67 -5.45 -1.99
C ALA A 42 0.71 -4.16 -2.82
N ILE A 43 -0.27 -3.28 -2.57
CA ILE A 43 -0.22 -1.89 -2.97
C ILE A 43 -0.08 -1.08 -1.70
N ARG A 44 1.07 -0.42 -1.56
CA ARG A 44 1.44 0.35 -0.39
C ARG A 44 1.30 1.83 -0.65
N PHE A 45 1.00 2.59 0.41
CA PHE A 45 0.88 4.04 0.35
C PHE A 45 1.93 4.70 1.24
N ILE A 46 2.56 5.75 0.71
CA ILE A 46 3.61 6.50 1.41
C ILE A 46 3.21 7.97 1.51
N ALA A 47 3.31 8.55 2.70
CA ALA A 47 3.04 9.96 2.92
C ALA A 47 4.24 10.84 2.52
N ARG A 48 3.95 12.09 2.16
CA ARG A 48 5.01 13.10 1.96
C ARG A 48 4.55 14.49 2.37
N ASP A 49 3.45 14.99 1.82
CA ASP A 49 2.99 16.33 2.17
C ASP A 49 2.44 16.42 3.58
N ILE A 50 2.63 17.59 4.19
CA ILE A 50 2.18 17.91 5.54
C ILE A 50 0.94 18.80 5.43
N ALA A 51 -0.12 18.39 6.12
CA ALA A 51 -1.35 19.16 6.24
C ALA A 51 -1.16 20.34 7.21
N PRO A 52 -2.03 21.37 7.21
CA PRO A 52 -1.91 22.54 8.08
C PRO A 52 -1.84 22.24 9.59
N ASN A 53 -2.27 21.05 10.02
CA ASN A 53 -2.20 20.58 11.40
C ASN A 53 -0.81 20.02 11.81
N GLY A 54 0.18 20.04 10.91
CA GLY A 54 1.54 19.56 11.17
C GLY A 54 1.73 18.04 11.02
N ASN A 55 0.67 17.27 10.73
CA ASN A 55 0.75 15.85 10.41
C ASN A 55 0.82 15.65 8.89
N TYR A 56 1.25 14.46 8.46
CA TYR A 56 1.12 14.08 7.06
C TYR A 56 -0.35 14.14 6.58
N VAL A 57 -0.55 14.44 5.30
CA VAL A 57 -1.87 14.44 4.67
C VAL A 57 -2.46 13.03 4.70
N LEU A 58 -1.67 12.01 4.40
CA LEU A 58 -2.05 10.60 4.59
C LEU A 58 -1.87 10.22 6.07
N GLN A 59 -2.94 9.76 6.71
CA GLN A 59 -2.99 9.43 8.13
C GLN A 59 -3.58 8.05 8.34
N ASN A 60 -3.12 7.34 9.37
CA ASN A 60 -3.74 6.09 9.81
C ASN A 60 -4.76 6.41 10.90
N ASN A 61 -6.01 6.03 10.66
CA ASN A 61 -7.12 6.17 11.59
C ASN A 61 -7.70 4.79 11.90
N GLY A 62 -7.19 4.15 12.96
CA GLY A 62 -7.70 2.86 13.42
C GLY A 62 -7.59 1.74 12.39
N ASN A 63 -6.42 1.59 11.76
CA ASN A 63 -6.11 0.62 10.70
C ASN A 63 -6.77 0.91 9.35
N THR A 64 -7.20 2.15 9.13
CA THR A 64 -7.65 2.62 7.81
C THR A 64 -6.86 3.88 7.44
N LEU A 65 -6.30 3.91 6.24
CA LEU A 65 -5.65 5.12 5.74
C LEU A 65 -6.69 6.14 5.30
N LYS A 66 -6.51 7.39 5.73
CA LYS A 66 -7.40 8.52 5.44
C LYS A 66 -6.57 9.72 5.00
N LEU A 67 -7.05 10.42 3.97
CA LEU A 67 -6.53 11.73 3.59
C LEU A 67 -7.18 12.81 4.44
N SER A 68 -6.36 13.56 5.16
CA SER A 68 -6.75 14.72 5.95
C SER A 68 -6.27 15.98 5.26
N LEU A 69 -7.12 16.55 4.41
CA LEU A 69 -6.78 17.70 3.59
C LEU A 69 -6.90 19.03 4.35
N GLY A 70 -7.55 19.05 5.52
CA GLY A 70 -7.76 20.24 6.32
C GLY A 70 -9.10 20.94 6.07
N SER A 71 -9.25 22.14 6.61
CA SER A 71 -10.44 22.99 6.49
C SER A 71 -10.10 24.25 5.72
N PHE A 72 -10.98 24.65 4.81
CA PHE A 72 -10.75 25.76 3.88
C PHE A 72 -12.01 26.60 3.73
N THR A 73 -11.84 27.89 3.46
CA THR A 73 -12.96 28.78 3.14
C THR A 73 -13.41 28.58 1.69
N PRO A 74 -14.69 28.85 1.36
CA PRO A 74 -15.14 28.91 -0.03
C PRO A 74 -14.23 29.80 -0.89
N GLY A 75 -14.01 29.42 -2.15
CA GLY A 75 -13.11 30.12 -3.07
C GLY A 75 -11.63 29.74 -2.94
N THR A 76 -11.28 28.82 -2.04
CA THR A 76 -9.89 28.36 -1.85
C THR A 76 -9.49 27.34 -2.91
N ASN A 77 -8.31 27.54 -3.49
CA ASN A 77 -7.56 26.50 -4.18
C ASN A 77 -6.40 26.06 -3.30
N LYS A 78 -6.33 24.77 -2.97
CA LYS A 78 -5.19 24.19 -2.26
C LYS A 78 -4.68 22.97 -3.00
N THR A 79 -3.39 22.94 -3.30
CA THR A 79 -2.72 21.80 -3.92
C THR A 79 -1.71 21.17 -2.97
N TYR A 80 -1.74 19.85 -2.91
CA TYR A 80 -0.74 18.98 -2.29
C TYR A 80 0.00 18.26 -3.41
N THR A 81 1.24 18.65 -3.70
CA THR A 81 2.05 18.11 -4.80
C THR A 81 2.41 16.65 -4.59
N ALA A 82 2.39 16.15 -3.36
CA ALA A 82 2.59 14.74 -3.06
C ALA A 82 1.79 14.38 -1.80
N ALA A 83 0.46 14.43 -1.91
CA ALA A 83 -0.44 14.06 -0.83
C ALA A 83 -0.09 12.66 -0.28
N PHE A 84 0.20 11.74 -1.20
CA PHE A 84 0.78 10.43 -0.94
C PHE A 84 1.43 9.88 -2.22
N GLY A 85 2.22 8.82 -2.09
CA GLY A 85 2.69 7.98 -3.18
C GLY A 85 2.04 6.60 -3.10
N ILE A 86 1.84 5.98 -4.26
CA ILE A 86 1.40 4.60 -4.41
C ILE A 86 2.63 3.79 -4.81
N VAL A 87 2.88 2.68 -4.13
CA VAL A 87 4.01 1.78 -4.37
C VAL A 87 3.46 0.38 -4.66
N ASN A 88 3.97 -0.24 -5.70
CA ASN A 88 3.73 -1.64 -5.99
C ASN A 88 4.76 -2.50 -5.28
N GLU A 89 4.32 -3.38 -4.39
CA GLU A 89 5.18 -4.37 -3.72
C GLU A 89 5.13 -5.74 -4.39
N GLU A 90 4.24 -5.92 -5.38
CA GLU A 90 4.12 -7.17 -6.10
C GLU A 90 5.36 -7.46 -6.93
N SER A 91 5.70 -8.74 -7.04
CA SER A 91 6.82 -9.22 -7.87
C SER A 91 6.57 -9.12 -9.39
N PHE A 92 5.46 -8.49 -9.80
CA PHE A 92 5.06 -8.30 -11.19
C PHE A 92 4.51 -6.89 -11.40
N ASN A 93 4.48 -6.46 -12.67
CA ASN A 93 3.97 -5.14 -13.03
C ASN A 93 2.45 -5.08 -12.87
N ILE A 94 1.95 -3.94 -12.37
CA ILE A 94 0.52 -3.63 -12.34
C ILE A 94 0.23 -2.34 -13.11
N TYR A 95 -0.99 -2.25 -13.61
CA TYR A 95 -1.45 -1.14 -14.43
C TYR A 95 -2.67 -0.50 -13.79
N LEU A 96 -2.56 0.77 -13.43
CA LEU A 96 -3.71 1.56 -13.03
C LEU A 96 -4.50 1.93 -14.28
N TYR A 97 -5.76 1.52 -14.34
CA TYR A 97 -6.64 1.76 -15.49
C TYR A 97 -7.88 2.60 -15.15
N ASN A 98 -8.18 2.79 -13.85
CA ASN A 98 -9.31 3.59 -13.43
C ASN A 98 -9.04 4.29 -12.10
N VAL A 99 -9.48 5.54 -12.01
CA VAL A 99 -9.63 6.28 -10.76
C VAL A 99 -11.04 6.81 -10.67
N SER A 100 -11.69 6.60 -9.53
CA SER A 100 -13.01 7.16 -9.24
C SER A 100 -13.07 7.75 -7.85
N VAL A 101 -13.87 8.81 -7.69
CA VAL A 101 -14.05 9.51 -6.42
C VAL A 101 -15.53 9.54 -6.09
N THR A 102 -15.88 9.16 -4.86
CA THR A 102 -17.24 9.20 -4.35
C THR A 102 -17.36 10.18 -3.19
N GLY A 103 -18.58 10.50 -2.79
CA GLY A 103 -18.88 11.34 -1.64
C GLY A 103 -19.11 12.81 -1.97
N SER A 104 -19.40 13.58 -0.92
CA SER A 104 -19.68 15.01 -1.03
C SER A 104 -18.39 15.76 -1.37
N GLY A 105 -18.47 16.69 -2.32
CA GLY A 105 -17.30 17.48 -2.74
C GLY A 105 -16.33 16.75 -3.68
N SER A 106 -16.68 15.55 -4.16
CA SER A 106 -15.92 14.84 -5.20
C SER A 106 -15.67 15.70 -6.46
N GLY A 107 -16.63 16.57 -6.81
CA GLY A 107 -16.52 17.57 -7.88
C GLY A 107 -15.47 18.66 -7.65
N ASN A 108 -15.03 18.87 -6.41
CA ASN A 108 -14.04 19.89 -6.03
C ASN A 108 -12.62 19.32 -5.96
N ILE A 109 -12.43 18.02 -6.23
CA ILE A 109 -11.13 17.36 -6.13
C ILE A 109 -10.57 17.14 -7.53
N LYS A 110 -9.28 17.42 -7.70
CA LYS A 110 -8.49 17.00 -8.86
C LYS A 110 -7.35 16.10 -8.40
N ILE A 111 -7.09 15.05 -9.17
CA ILE A 111 -6.05 14.07 -8.85
C ILE A 111 -5.15 13.89 -10.06
N TRP A 112 -3.86 13.99 -9.82
CA TRP A 112 -2.81 13.75 -10.81
C TRP A 112 -1.85 12.68 -10.30
N LEU A 113 -1.36 11.85 -11.21
CA LEU A 113 -0.18 11.03 -10.99
C LEU A 113 1.02 11.66 -11.67
N HIS A 114 2.17 11.67 -11.00
CA HIS A 114 3.37 12.26 -11.57
C HIS A 114 4.62 11.74 -10.87
N LYS A 115 5.78 11.99 -11.49
CA LYS A 115 7.08 11.49 -11.04
C LYS A 115 7.91 12.54 -10.30
N ASN A 116 7.47 13.78 -10.18
CA ASN A 116 8.21 14.78 -9.42
C ASN A 116 7.37 15.36 -8.29
N PRO A 117 7.55 14.87 -7.05
CA PRO A 117 6.76 15.30 -5.89
C PRO A 117 7.05 16.73 -5.41
N ASN A 118 8.10 17.37 -5.95
CA ASN A 118 8.52 18.72 -5.56
C ASN A 118 7.94 19.83 -6.45
N VAL A 119 7.26 19.47 -7.54
CA VAL A 119 6.64 20.42 -8.46
C VAL A 119 5.19 20.04 -8.66
N THR A 120 4.37 21.01 -9.03
CA THR A 120 2.98 20.71 -9.37
C THR A 120 2.92 19.97 -10.71
N ALA A 121 1.85 19.19 -10.90
CA ALA A 121 1.61 18.41 -12.12
C ALA A 121 1.70 19.24 -13.41
N GLU A 122 1.29 20.50 -13.40
CA GLU A 122 1.37 21.40 -14.56
C GLU A 122 2.82 21.69 -15.00
N ASN A 123 3.78 21.51 -14.09
CA ASN A 123 5.20 21.72 -14.32
C ASN A 123 5.99 20.40 -14.39
N ASP A 124 5.30 19.27 -14.45
CA ASP A 124 5.89 17.94 -14.59
C ASP A 124 5.42 17.28 -15.88
N ALA A 125 6.34 17.06 -16.81
CA ALA A 125 6.05 16.43 -18.10
C ALA A 125 5.60 14.97 -17.98
N SER A 126 5.83 14.32 -16.83
CA SER A 126 5.36 12.96 -16.55
C SER A 126 3.93 12.91 -16.00
N SER A 127 3.30 14.06 -15.79
CA SER A 127 2.02 14.13 -15.11
C SER A 127 0.86 13.59 -15.94
N ILE A 128 -0.06 12.91 -15.27
CA ILE A 128 -1.24 12.28 -15.85
C ILE A 128 -2.43 12.68 -14.97
N LEU A 129 -3.37 13.42 -15.56
CA LEU A 129 -4.63 13.75 -14.90
C LEU A 129 -5.50 12.50 -14.86
N VAL A 130 -5.90 12.06 -13.66
CA VAL A 130 -6.71 10.85 -13.46
C VAL A 130 -8.10 11.16 -12.91
N TRP A 131 -8.32 12.36 -12.37
CA TRP A 131 -9.63 12.83 -11.92
C TRP A 131 -9.72 14.35 -11.94
N ASN A 132 -10.84 14.91 -12.43
CA ASN A 132 -11.05 16.35 -12.52
C ASN A 132 -12.47 16.76 -12.10
N GLY A 133 -12.86 16.40 -10.88
CA GLY A 133 -14.25 16.48 -10.42
C GLY A 133 -15.21 15.48 -11.09
N ASN A 134 -14.77 14.83 -12.17
CA ASN A 134 -15.47 13.81 -12.93
C ASN A 134 -14.46 12.77 -13.45
N TYR A 135 -14.98 11.66 -13.96
CA TYR A 135 -14.20 10.61 -14.60
C TYR A 135 -13.34 11.18 -15.74
N VAL A 136 -12.06 10.79 -15.74
CA VAL A 136 -11.10 11.11 -16.80
C VAL A 136 -10.65 9.80 -17.42
N ASN A 137 -10.67 9.73 -18.75
CA ASN A 137 -10.06 8.63 -19.48
C ASN A 137 -8.56 8.93 -19.65
N PHE A 138 -7.71 8.01 -19.23
CA PHE A 138 -6.25 8.13 -19.32
C PHE A 138 -5.65 6.79 -19.75
N ALA A 139 -4.46 6.84 -20.34
CA ALA A 139 -3.72 5.63 -20.70
C ALA A 139 -3.23 4.92 -19.44
N ASN A 140 -3.26 3.59 -19.43
CA ASN A 140 -2.84 2.77 -18.30
C ASN A 140 -1.48 3.22 -17.74
N VAL A 141 -1.43 3.50 -16.43
CA VAL A 141 -0.19 3.90 -15.74
C VAL A 141 0.49 2.67 -15.19
N THR A 142 1.74 2.45 -15.60
CA THR A 142 2.51 1.27 -15.18
C THR A 142 3.20 1.54 -13.86
N PHE A 143 3.01 0.62 -12.92
CA PHE A 143 3.84 0.46 -11.73
C PHE A 143 4.67 -0.81 -11.94
N TYR A 144 5.98 -0.65 -11.99
CA TYR A 144 6.88 -1.78 -12.18
C TYR A 144 6.88 -2.70 -10.96
N ALA A 145 7.31 -3.95 -11.15
CA ALA A 145 7.47 -4.92 -10.06
C ALA A 145 8.31 -4.32 -8.92
N GLY A 146 7.78 -4.43 -7.71
CA GLY A 146 8.48 -4.05 -6.49
C GLY A 146 9.54 -5.06 -6.08
N ASN A 147 10.28 -4.72 -5.04
CA ASN A 147 11.26 -5.60 -4.41
C ASN A 147 10.75 -6.25 -3.11
N ASN A 148 9.48 -6.05 -2.76
CA ASN A 148 8.86 -6.55 -1.53
C ASN A 148 9.60 -6.10 -0.25
N ASP A 149 10.17 -4.89 -0.28
CA ASP A 149 10.87 -4.28 0.84
C ASP A 149 10.20 -2.98 1.22
N ALA A 150 9.32 -3.06 2.21
CA ALA A 150 8.56 -1.91 2.68
C ALA A 150 9.43 -0.77 3.26
N SER A 151 10.74 -0.96 3.46
CA SER A 151 11.66 0.11 3.88
C SER A 151 12.02 1.10 2.76
N ASN A 152 11.77 0.75 1.49
CA ASN A 152 12.04 1.61 0.36
C ASN A 152 11.00 1.46 -0.77
N ALA A 153 11.06 2.33 -1.76
CA ALA A 153 10.42 2.15 -3.07
C ALA A 153 11.48 2.39 -4.14
N ASN A 154 11.54 1.54 -5.17
CA ASN A 154 12.65 1.51 -6.11
C ASN A 154 12.32 2.12 -7.47
N SER A 155 13.39 2.63 -8.07
CA SER A 155 13.44 2.95 -9.48
C SER A 155 14.84 2.68 -10.03
N ASP A 156 14.94 2.65 -11.35
CA ASP A 156 16.20 2.67 -12.11
C ASP A 156 17.07 3.91 -11.82
N ALA A 157 16.50 5.01 -11.30
CA ALA A 157 17.25 6.19 -10.88
C ALA A 157 17.65 6.19 -9.39
N GLY A 158 17.23 5.16 -8.64
CA GLY A 158 17.53 5.02 -7.21
C GLY A 158 16.29 4.73 -6.36
N ALA A 159 16.57 4.35 -5.11
CA ALA A 159 15.56 4.05 -4.10
C ALA A 159 15.18 5.30 -3.30
N ILE A 160 13.92 5.42 -2.91
CA ILE A 160 13.48 6.33 -1.86
C ILE A 160 13.22 5.56 -0.57
N LEU A 161 13.63 6.12 0.57
CA LEU A 161 13.38 5.54 1.87
C LEU A 161 11.94 5.82 2.32
N THR A 162 11.32 4.79 2.91
CA THR A 162 9.93 4.80 3.37
C THR A 162 9.80 4.27 4.80
N PRO A 163 10.41 4.93 5.81
CA PRO A 163 10.25 4.55 7.21
C PRO A 163 8.78 4.61 7.66
N LEU A 164 8.47 3.87 8.73
CA LEU A 164 7.18 3.91 9.39
C LEU A 164 7.20 4.97 10.50
N ASN A 165 6.23 5.88 10.52
CA ASN A 165 6.09 6.83 11.62
C ASN A 165 5.39 6.19 12.84
N VAL A 166 5.37 6.92 13.96
CA VAL A 166 4.70 6.47 15.21
C VAL A 166 3.18 6.26 15.08
N GLN A 167 2.58 6.84 14.04
CA GLN A 167 1.15 6.69 13.73
C GLN A 167 0.89 5.49 12.80
N GLY A 168 1.92 4.73 12.41
CA GLY A 168 1.78 3.57 11.52
C GLY A 168 1.56 3.94 10.05
N VAL A 169 2.01 5.13 9.62
CA VAL A 169 2.01 5.57 8.22
C VAL A 169 3.45 5.57 7.71
N ARG A 170 3.68 4.91 6.57
CA ARG A 170 4.95 4.98 5.85
C ARG A 170 5.10 6.38 5.28
N TYR A 171 6.28 6.97 5.34
CA TYR A 171 6.51 8.31 4.81
C TYR A 171 7.87 8.42 4.14
N ASN A 172 8.00 9.34 3.20
CA ASN A 172 9.25 9.54 2.48
C ASN A 172 10.16 10.55 3.21
N THR A 173 11.40 10.14 3.46
CA THR A 173 12.44 10.98 4.09
C THR A 173 13.49 11.52 3.11
N THR A 174 13.46 11.07 1.86
CA THR A 174 14.53 11.31 0.90
C THR A 174 13.94 11.84 -0.40
N SER A 175 14.45 12.98 -0.87
CA SER A 175 14.20 13.43 -2.24
C SER A 175 15.14 12.68 -3.18
N GLY A 176 14.63 11.66 -3.86
CA GLY A 176 15.33 10.95 -4.93
C GLY A 176 14.82 11.36 -6.31
N VAL A 177 15.68 11.23 -7.32
CA VAL A 177 15.26 11.26 -8.73
C VAL A 177 14.38 10.05 -8.99
N ILE A 178 13.22 10.25 -9.62
CA ILE A 178 12.37 9.14 -10.04
C ILE A 178 12.75 8.76 -11.46
N GLY A 179 13.10 7.49 -11.64
CA GLY A 179 13.49 6.99 -12.94
C GLY A 179 12.30 6.63 -13.83
N SER A 180 12.57 5.96 -14.95
CA SER A 180 11.53 5.55 -15.90
C SER A 180 10.81 4.27 -15.47
N ASN A 181 11.53 3.40 -14.76
CA ASN A 181 11.11 2.07 -14.32
C ASN A 181 10.95 2.05 -12.80
N ASN A 182 10.00 2.84 -12.31
CA ASN A 182 9.68 3.00 -10.90
C ASN A 182 8.50 2.11 -10.49
N ASP A 183 8.60 1.51 -9.30
CA ASP A 183 7.50 0.78 -8.66
C ASP A 183 6.49 1.72 -7.99
N TYR A 184 6.73 3.03 -8.01
CA TYR A 184 5.94 4.02 -7.28
C TYR A 184 5.61 5.28 -8.05
N TRP A 185 4.41 5.84 -7.85
CA TRP A 185 4.01 7.14 -8.40
C TRP A 185 3.53 8.06 -7.30
N TRP A 186 3.78 9.37 -7.44
CA TRP A 186 3.22 10.37 -6.54
C TRP A 186 1.84 10.79 -6.98
N VAL A 187 0.99 11.02 -5.99
CA VAL A 187 -0.38 11.47 -6.16
C VAL A 187 -0.47 12.91 -5.68
N GLN A 188 -0.64 13.82 -6.63
CA GLN A 188 -1.03 15.19 -6.33
C GLN A 188 -2.54 15.25 -6.17
N VAL A 189 -2.98 15.91 -5.10
CA VAL A 189 -4.40 16.18 -4.83
C VAL A 189 -4.60 17.67 -4.71
N SER A 190 -5.44 18.22 -5.57
CA SER A 190 -5.87 19.61 -5.52
C SER A 190 -7.34 19.69 -5.08
N VAL A 191 -7.64 20.64 -4.21
CA VAL A 191 -8.97 20.95 -3.71
C VAL A 191 -9.34 22.35 -4.20
N ASP A 192 -10.32 22.41 -5.09
CA ASP A 192 -10.83 23.62 -5.72
C ASP A 192 -12.25 23.88 -5.22
N ILE A 193 -12.37 24.67 -4.15
CA ILE A 193 -13.67 24.95 -3.53
C ILE A 193 -14.29 26.18 -4.21
N PRO A 194 -15.49 26.08 -4.82
CA PRO A 194 -16.14 27.22 -5.43
C PRO A 194 -16.52 28.29 -4.39
N ASN A 195 -16.56 29.56 -4.80
CA ASN A 195 -16.84 30.70 -3.91
C ASN A 195 -18.24 30.65 -3.25
N GLY A 196 -19.16 29.86 -3.80
CA GLY A 196 -20.51 29.64 -3.26
C GLY A 196 -20.71 28.29 -2.56
N ALA A 197 -19.63 27.56 -2.24
CA ALA A 197 -19.74 26.30 -1.51
C ALA A 197 -20.38 26.52 -0.13
N SER A 198 -21.27 25.61 0.27
CA SER A 198 -21.86 25.63 1.60
C SER A 198 -20.85 25.20 2.66
N ASP A 199 -20.96 25.77 3.86
CA ASP A 199 -20.19 25.32 5.01
C ASP A 199 -20.57 23.88 5.36
N GLY A 200 -19.56 23.05 5.62
CA GLY A 200 -19.77 21.66 5.99
C GLY A 200 -18.51 20.80 5.84
N THR A 201 -18.61 19.56 6.32
CA THR A 201 -17.55 18.56 6.16
C THR A 201 -17.81 17.75 4.91
N TYR A 202 -16.92 17.89 3.93
CA TYR A 202 -16.94 17.10 2.71
C TYR A 202 -16.16 15.79 2.92
N THR A 203 -16.79 14.65 2.61
CA THR A 203 -16.20 13.33 2.86
C THR A 203 -16.46 12.41 1.68
N GLY A 204 -15.54 11.48 1.45
CA GLY A 204 -15.58 10.62 0.28
C GLY A 204 -14.50 9.56 0.30
N SER A 205 -14.40 8.84 -0.81
CA SER A 205 -13.38 7.81 -1.02
C SER A 205 -12.82 7.93 -2.43
N ILE A 206 -11.52 7.68 -2.55
CA ILE A 206 -10.82 7.62 -3.84
C ILE A 206 -10.50 6.14 -4.07
N PHE A 207 -10.91 5.62 -5.22
CA PHE A 207 -10.65 4.24 -5.63
C PHE A 207 -9.65 4.24 -6.77
N PHE A 208 -8.59 3.46 -6.62
CA PHE A 208 -7.60 3.19 -7.65
C PHE A 208 -7.78 1.73 -8.07
N SER A 209 -8.12 1.50 -9.34
CA SER A 209 -8.34 0.13 -9.86
C SER A 209 -7.16 -0.30 -10.72
N PHE A 210 -6.58 -1.44 -10.34
CA PHE A 210 -5.39 -2.01 -10.96
C PHE A 210 -5.71 -3.32 -11.65
N THR A 211 -4.95 -3.62 -12.70
CA THR A 211 -4.94 -4.90 -13.40
C THR A 211 -3.49 -5.37 -13.55
N SER A 212 -3.28 -6.69 -13.56
CA SER A 212 -1.97 -7.28 -13.91
C SER A 212 -1.83 -7.51 -15.43
N VAL A 213 -2.90 -7.32 -16.18
CA VAL A 213 -2.97 -7.50 -17.64
C VAL A 213 -3.21 -6.15 -18.29
N GLN A 214 -2.37 -5.81 -19.27
CA GLN A 214 -2.40 -4.53 -19.97
C GLN A 214 -3.60 -4.39 -20.92
#